data_AF-A0A497HCC5-F1
#
_entry.id   AF-A0A497HCC5-F1
#
_cell.length_a   1.000
_cell.length_b   1.000
_cell.length_c   1.000
_cell.angle_alpha   90.00
_cell.angle_beta   90.00
_cell.angle_gamma   90.00
#
_symmetry.space_group_name_H-M   'P 1'
#
loop_
_entity.id
_entity.type
_entity.pdbx_description
1 polymer ?
#
loop_
_entity_poly.entity_id
_entity_poly.type
_entity_poly.pdbx_seq_one_letter_code
_entity_poly.pdbx_strand_id
1 'polypeptide(L)'
;MRIDVIDFYFFSGTGNTLLVVREMSKVFIEKGLKVNLYRLEKTNPSDINLDYTIGIAFPVAVQGTFPFIWRFIKSLPETDKNTPLFIVDTLASFSGGIKGNIKRIISKKGYKPIGIKEITMPSNLLPKKLNIEKNNRKTERGLRKARRYAVDLLEEKTRWYSNPLSILLSIISQSEKPWRLFRQLYRFTIDEEKCIKCGLCVKLCPMENISMLSYPVFDDKCTFCMRCISFCPTEAIYIPNRRLERYHAVKAGNY
;
A
#
# COMPACT_ATOMS: atom_id res chain seq x y z
N MET A 1 -5.06 24.99 11.11
CA MET A 1 -5.37 23.91 12.09
C MET A 1 -4.05 23.32 12.53
N ARG A 2 -3.67 23.33 13.82
CA ARG A 2 -2.34 22.88 14.21
C ARG A 2 -2.29 21.36 14.15
N ILE A 3 -1.58 20.84 13.15
CA ILE A 3 -1.28 19.42 13.04
C ILE A 3 -0.11 19.16 14.00
N ASP A 4 -0.40 18.65 15.19
CA ASP A 4 0.66 18.39 16.18
C ASP A 4 1.10 16.91 16.17
N VAL A 5 0.17 16.00 15.84
CA VAL A 5 0.42 14.55 15.77
C VAL A 5 -0.20 13.97 14.50
N ILE A 6 0.56 13.11 13.81
CA ILE A 6 0.11 12.33 12.66
C ILE A 6 0.18 10.85 12.98
N ASP A 7 -0.97 10.17 12.92
CA ASP A 7 -1.03 8.72 12.87
C ASP A 7 -1.04 8.28 11.40
N PHE A 8 0.07 7.67 10.96
CA PHE A 8 0.26 7.26 9.58
C PHE A 8 0.10 5.74 9.43
N TYR A 9 -1.09 5.34 8.98
CA TYR A 9 -1.44 3.96 8.69
C TYR A 9 -1.02 3.60 7.27
N PHE A 10 -0.23 2.54 7.09
CA PHE A 10 0.27 2.19 5.77
C PHE A 10 0.33 0.69 5.50
N PHE A 11 0.10 0.33 4.24
CA PHE A 11 0.42 -0.98 3.70
C PHE A 11 1.53 -0.82 2.65
N SER A 12 2.47 -1.77 2.60
CA SER A 12 3.41 -1.87 1.49
C SER A 12 3.62 -3.32 1.06
N GLY A 13 3.54 -3.59 -0.24
CA GLY A 13 3.84 -4.92 -0.77
C GLY A 13 5.35 -5.17 -0.76
N THR A 14 6.07 -4.35 -1.52
CA THR A 14 7.50 -4.53 -1.82
C THR A 14 8.35 -3.32 -1.44
N GLY A 15 7.84 -2.43 -0.58
CA GLY A 15 8.61 -1.33 0.01
C GLY A 15 8.44 0.05 -0.63
N ASN A 16 7.85 0.17 -1.82
CA ASN A 16 7.66 1.48 -2.48
C ASN A 16 6.89 2.47 -1.60
N THR A 17 5.74 2.03 -1.09
CA THR A 17 4.89 2.84 -0.19
C THR A 17 5.60 3.13 1.13
N LEU A 18 6.38 2.17 1.65
CA LEU A 18 7.18 2.37 2.87
C LEU A 18 8.23 3.46 2.67
N LEU A 19 8.92 3.51 1.52
CA LEU A 19 9.86 4.59 1.21
C LEU A 19 9.17 5.95 1.18
N VAL A 20 8.00 6.03 0.55
CA VAL A 20 7.17 7.25 0.50
C VAL A 20 6.75 7.70 1.90
N VAL A 21 6.23 6.79 2.72
CA VAL A 21 5.81 7.07 4.10
C VAL A 21 6.99 7.55 4.94
N ARG A 22 8.14 6.88 4.85
CA ARG A 22 9.37 7.29 5.55
C ARG A 22 9.81 8.69 5.13
N GLU A 23 9.78 8.99 3.83
CA GLU A 23 10.19 10.31 3.33
C GLU A 23 9.24 11.42 3.79
N MET A 24 7.92 11.20 3.74
CA MET A 24 6.95 12.16 4.28
C MET A 24 7.10 12.33 5.79
N SER A 25 7.31 11.24 6.52
CA SER A 25 7.49 11.28 7.98
C SER A 25 8.71 12.09 8.39
N LYS A 26 9.82 11.98 7.65
CA LYS A 26 11.00 12.84 7.88
C LYS A 26 10.65 14.32 7.78
N VAL A 27 9.91 14.73 6.73
CA VAL A 27 9.48 16.13 6.56
C VAL A 27 8.62 16.60 7.72
N PHE A 28 7.66 15.78 8.16
CA PHE A 28 6.80 16.14 9.29
C PHE A 28 7.60 16.28 10.58
N ILE A 29 8.52 15.35 10.87
CA ILE A 29 9.39 15.39 12.05
C ILE A 29 10.34 16.59 12.01
N GLU A 30 10.94 16.89 10.86
CA GLU A 30 11.78 18.10 10.65
C GLU A 30 11.02 19.40 10.93
N LYS A 31 9.68 19.38 10.83
CA LYS A 31 8.79 20.51 11.12
C LYS A 31 8.21 20.49 12.53
N GLY A 32 8.69 19.58 13.39
CA GLY A 32 8.33 19.51 14.80
C GLY A 32 7.09 18.67 15.12
N LEU A 33 6.55 17.92 14.15
CA LEU A 33 5.39 17.07 14.38
C LEU A 33 5.80 15.70 14.94
N LYS A 34 4.95 15.14 15.81
CA LYS A 34 5.06 13.72 16.18
C LYS A 34 4.41 12.86 15.10
N VAL A 35 5.12 11.82 14.62
CA VAL A 35 4.59 10.87 13.64
C VAL A 35 4.62 9.46 14.21
N ASN A 36 3.45 8.84 14.31
CA ASN A 36 3.30 7.43 14.67
C ASN A 36 3.06 6.61 13.40
N LEU A 37 3.74 5.47 13.26
CA LEU A 37 3.64 4.61 12.08
C LEU A 37 2.94 3.30 12.41
N TYR A 38 1.86 2.99 11.69
CA TYR A 38 1.06 1.79 11.90
C TYR A 38 0.99 0.95 10.64
N ARG A 39 1.18 -0.37 10.77
CA ARG A 39 0.89 -1.32 9.69
C ARG A 39 -0.62 -1.44 9.55
N LEU A 40 -1.15 -1.03 8.41
CA LEU A 40 -2.60 -1.03 8.16
C LEU A 40 -3.19 -2.43 8.34
N GLU A 41 -2.50 -3.47 7.86
CA GLU A 41 -2.94 -4.86 7.98
C GLU A 41 -2.87 -5.45 9.40
N LYS A 42 -2.31 -4.70 10.37
CA LYS A 42 -2.24 -5.07 11.79
C LYS A 42 -3.02 -4.09 12.68
N THR A 43 -3.74 -3.15 12.09
CA THR A 43 -4.49 -2.12 12.80
C THR A 43 -5.97 -2.47 12.81
N ASN A 44 -6.59 -2.43 13.99
CA ASN A 44 -8.04 -2.46 14.11
C ASN A 44 -8.60 -1.04 13.88
N PRO A 45 -9.48 -0.81 12.88
CA PRO A 45 -10.02 0.52 12.59
C PRO A 45 -10.70 1.21 13.78
N SER A 46 -11.30 0.44 14.70
CA SER A 46 -11.97 1.00 15.89
C SER A 46 -11.01 1.65 16.89
N ASP A 47 -9.72 1.36 16.81
CA ASP A 47 -8.70 1.88 17.74
C ASP A 47 -8.06 3.18 17.23
N ILE A 48 -8.52 3.70 16.10
CA ILE A 48 -7.96 4.91 15.49
C ILE A 48 -8.26 6.14 16.35
N ASN A 49 -7.22 6.88 16.70
CA ASN A 49 -7.35 8.14 17.43
C ASN A 49 -7.87 9.25 16.50
N LEU A 50 -9.10 9.71 16.76
CA LEU A 50 -9.79 10.73 15.99
C LEU A 50 -9.37 12.17 16.33
N ASP A 51 -8.55 12.37 17.37
CA ASP A 51 -8.00 13.68 17.75
C ASP A 51 -6.73 14.03 16.97
N TYR A 52 -6.14 13.06 16.25
CA TYR A 52 -4.92 13.26 15.47
C TYR A 52 -5.22 13.39 13.97
N THR A 53 -4.24 13.92 13.23
CA THR A 53 -4.31 13.88 11.76
C THR A 53 -4.01 12.46 11.28
N ILE A 54 -4.88 11.94 10.42
CA ILE A 54 -4.78 10.59 9.89
C ILE A 54 -4.11 10.63 8.51
N GLY A 55 -2.97 9.96 8.40
CA GLY A 55 -2.37 9.62 7.11
C GLY A 55 -2.70 8.18 6.75
N ILE A 56 -3.16 7.93 5.52
CA ILE A 56 -3.33 6.56 5.01
C ILE A 56 -2.50 6.39 3.73
N ALA A 57 -1.64 5.38 3.69
CA ALA A 57 -0.79 5.10 2.54
C ALA A 57 -0.92 3.66 2.02
N PHE A 58 -1.09 3.49 0.71
CA PHE A 58 -1.17 2.15 0.12
C PHE A 58 -0.76 2.08 -1.36
N PRO A 59 -0.33 0.91 -1.85
CA PRO A 59 -0.17 0.64 -3.25
C PRO A 59 -1.51 0.53 -3.99
N VAL A 60 -1.55 1.10 -5.19
CA VAL A 60 -2.56 0.81 -6.20
C VAL A 60 -2.32 -0.59 -6.75
N ALA A 61 -3.39 -1.37 -6.89
CA ALA A 61 -3.35 -2.66 -7.53
C ALA A 61 -4.66 -2.91 -8.28
N VAL A 62 -4.56 -3.46 -9.50
CA VAL A 62 -5.70 -3.75 -10.39
C VAL A 62 -6.66 -2.55 -10.53
N GLN A 63 -6.12 -1.36 -10.85
CA GLN A 63 -6.90 -0.11 -11.00
C GLN A 63 -7.77 0.24 -9.77
N GLY A 64 -7.37 -0.22 -8.60
CA GLY A 64 -7.98 0.02 -7.31
C GLY A 64 -6.94 -0.19 -6.22
N THR A 65 -7.31 -0.88 -5.15
CA THR A 65 -6.35 -1.37 -4.16
C THR A 65 -6.76 -2.74 -3.64
N PHE A 66 -6.01 -3.29 -2.70
CA PHE A 66 -6.24 -4.63 -2.17
C PHE A 66 -7.56 -4.69 -1.38
N PRO A 67 -8.31 -5.82 -1.44
CA PRO A 67 -9.59 -5.95 -0.75
C PRO A 67 -9.56 -5.59 0.74
N PHE A 68 -8.50 -5.98 1.46
CA PHE A 68 -8.36 -5.67 2.89
C PHE A 68 -8.17 -4.16 3.17
N ILE A 69 -7.60 -3.39 2.24
CA ILE A 69 -7.45 -1.93 2.36
C ILE A 69 -8.80 -1.26 2.16
N TRP A 70 -9.59 -1.74 1.19
CA TRP A 70 -10.97 -1.28 1.04
C TRP A 70 -11.82 -1.57 2.28
N ARG A 71 -11.67 -2.75 2.88
CA ARG A 71 -12.35 -3.09 4.14
C ARG A 71 -11.91 -2.14 5.26
N PHE A 72 -10.61 -1.92 5.43
CA PHE A 72 -10.08 -0.98 6.42
C PHE A 72 -10.71 0.42 6.28
N ILE A 73 -10.70 1.00 5.08
CA ILE A 73 -11.26 2.35 4.82
C ILE A 73 -12.77 2.40 5.10
N LYS A 74 -13.52 1.35 4.76
CA LYS A 74 -14.97 1.27 5.03
C LYS A 74 -15.29 1.06 6.50
N SER A 75 -14.39 0.41 7.23
CA SER A 75 -14.51 0.11 8.66
C SER A 75 -13.98 1.22 9.56
N LEU A 76 -13.43 2.31 9.00
CA LEU A 76 -13.10 3.51 9.77
C LEU A 76 -14.31 3.94 10.63
N PRO A 77 -14.11 4.36 11.89
CA PRO A 77 -15.19 4.82 12.74
C PRO A 77 -15.83 6.09 12.16
N GLU A 78 -17.06 6.37 12.56
CA GLU A 78 -17.68 7.66 12.28
C GLU A 78 -17.15 8.69 13.28
N THR A 79 -17.12 9.96 12.87
CA THR A 79 -16.60 11.07 13.68
C THR A 79 -17.38 12.35 13.40
N ASP A 80 -17.63 13.13 14.44
CA ASP A 80 -18.15 14.50 14.37
C ASP A 80 -17.04 15.56 14.55
N LYS A 81 -15.80 15.13 14.83
CA LYS A 81 -14.64 15.99 15.10
C LYS A 81 -14.03 16.65 13.86
N ASN A 82 -14.56 16.38 12.67
CA ASN A 82 -13.99 16.82 11.40
C ASN A 82 -12.51 16.40 11.25
N THR A 83 -12.20 15.18 11.70
CA THR A 83 -10.83 14.64 11.80
C THR A 83 -10.09 14.75 10.47
N PRO A 84 -8.91 15.40 10.40
CA PRO A 84 -8.17 15.57 9.16
C PRO A 84 -7.63 14.25 8.61
N LEU A 85 -7.86 13.99 7.33
CA LEU A 85 -7.40 12.76 6.68
C LEU A 85 -6.77 13.05 5.32
N PHE A 86 -5.53 12.59 5.14
CA PHE A 86 -4.84 12.62 3.84
C PHE A 86 -4.50 11.20 3.34
N ILE A 87 -4.43 11.06 2.02
CA ILE A 87 -4.09 9.80 1.35
C ILE A 87 -2.84 9.98 0.49
N VAL A 88 -1.94 9.00 0.54
CA VAL A 88 -0.91 8.83 -0.48
C VAL A 88 -0.95 7.43 -1.06
N ASP A 89 -1.16 7.32 -2.36
CA ASP A 89 -1.06 6.05 -3.03
C ASP A 89 0.22 5.95 -3.88
N THR A 90 0.73 4.73 -4.03
CA THR A 90 1.85 4.45 -4.93
C THR A 90 1.41 3.57 -6.08
N LEU A 91 1.77 3.95 -7.30
CA LEU A 91 1.30 3.27 -8.50
C LEU A 91 2.36 3.19 -9.58
N ALA A 92 2.27 2.15 -10.43
CA ALA A 92 3.09 2.07 -11.62
C ALA A 92 2.58 2.99 -12.74
N SER A 93 1.26 3.09 -12.89
CA SER A 93 0.59 3.80 -14.00
C SER A 93 -0.74 4.47 -13.58
N PHE A 94 -1.82 3.70 -13.41
CA PHE A 94 -3.18 4.23 -13.26
C PHE A 94 -3.91 3.68 -12.02
N SER A 95 -4.61 4.56 -11.31
CA SER A 95 -5.29 4.32 -10.03
C SER A 95 -6.79 4.05 -10.12
N GLY A 96 -7.41 4.22 -11.30
CA GLY A 96 -8.84 3.98 -11.48
C GLY A 96 -9.72 4.84 -10.56
N GLY A 97 -10.67 4.19 -9.89
CA GLY A 97 -11.72 4.83 -9.10
C GLY A 97 -11.39 5.17 -7.65
N ILE A 98 -10.10 5.16 -7.26
CA ILE A 98 -9.67 5.34 -5.87
C ILE A 98 -10.06 6.72 -5.33
N LYS A 99 -9.63 7.80 -6.00
CA LYS A 99 -9.71 9.17 -5.47
C LYS A 99 -11.13 9.61 -5.12
N GLY A 100 -12.06 9.46 -6.06
CA GLY A 100 -13.45 9.88 -5.86
C GLY A 100 -14.18 9.02 -4.84
N ASN A 101 -13.94 7.71 -4.89
CA ASN A 101 -14.64 6.78 -4.02
C ASN A 101 -14.19 6.91 -2.56
N ILE A 102 -12.87 7.03 -2.30
CA ILE A 102 -12.38 7.24 -0.93
C ILE A 102 -12.92 8.55 -0.38
N LYS A 103 -12.90 9.65 -1.15
CA LYS A 103 -13.46 10.94 -0.71
C LYS A 103 -14.90 10.77 -0.22
N ARG A 104 -15.72 10.10 -1.03
CA ARG A 104 -17.13 9.85 -0.72
C ARG A 104 -17.29 9.02 0.55
N ILE A 105 -16.48 7.98 0.76
CA ILE A 105 -16.55 7.12 1.95
C ILE A 105 -16.17 7.91 3.20
N ILE A 106 -15.03 8.60 3.20
CA ILE A 106 -14.52 9.28 4.40
C ILE A 106 -15.34 10.54 4.72
N SER A 107 -15.80 11.29 3.73
CA SER A 107 -16.67 12.45 3.97
C SER A 107 -18.02 12.05 4.57
N LYS A 108 -18.60 10.91 4.13
CA LYS A 108 -19.83 10.38 4.74
C LYS A 108 -19.66 9.97 6.20
N LYS A 109 -18.44 9.62 6.61
CA LYS A 109 -18.10 9.27 8.00
C LYS A 109 -17.68 10.49 8.85
N GLY A 110 -17.74 11.69 8.28
CA GLY A 110 -17.44 12.96 8.98
C GLY A 110 -15.96 13.35 9.04
N TYR A 111 -15.08 12.67 8.29
CA TYR A 111 -13.68 13.10 8.16
C TYR A 111 -13.53 14.31 7.24
N LYS A 112 -12.51 15.14 7.51
CA LYS A 112 -12.08 16.26 6.66
C LYS A 112 -11.02 15.78 5.64
N PRO A 113 -11.34 15.64 4.34
CA PRO A 113 -10.36 15.22 3.34
C PRO A 113 -9.41 16.37 3.01
N ILE A 114 -8.20 16.37 3.61
CA ILE A 114 -7.24 17.48 3.44
C ILE A 114 -6.32 17.31 2.23
N GLY A 115 -6.21 16.10 1.68
CA GLY A 115 -5.50 15.90 0.41
C GLY A 115 -5.41 14.45 -0.03
N ILE A 116 -5.10 14.26 -1.30
CA ILE A 116 -4.75 12.97 -1.88
C ILE A 116 -3.61 13.14 -2.89
N LYS A 117 -2.65 12.22 -2.91
CA LYS A 117 -1.56 12.23 -3.88
C LYS A 117 -1.23 10.85 -4.42
N GLU A 118 -1.17 10.75 -5.74
CA GLU A 118 -0.67 9.59 -6.47
C GLU A 118 0.82 9.74 -6.77
N ILE A 119 1.64 8.82 -6.25
CA ILE A 119 3.10 8.84 -6.40
C ILE A 119 3.55 7.68 -7.26
N THR A 120 4.03 8.02 -8.45
CA THR A 120 4.50 7.04 -9.42
C THR A 120 5.79 6.36 -8.92
N MET A 121 5.75 5.04 -8.73
CA MET A 121 6.86 4.20 -8.24
C MET A 121 7.14 3.04 -9.22
N PRO A 122 8.27 2.34 -9.11
CA PRO A 122 8.55 1.16 -9.94
C PRO A 122 7.47 0.08 -9.84
N SER A 123 7.24 -0.64 -10.94
CA SER A 123 6.30 -1.77 -10.95
C SER A 123 6.89 -2.96 -10.20
N ASN A 124 6.08 -3.62 -9.40
CA ASN A 124 6.45 -4.80 -8.63
C ASN A 124 5.65 -6.06 -9.01
N LEU A 125 4.58 -5.91 -9.81
CA LEU A 125 3.74 -7.03 -10.20
C LEU A 125 4.40 -7.81 -11.34
N LEU A 126 4.89 -9.00 -11.02
CA LEU A 126 5.40 -10.01 -11.96
C LEU A 126 6.36 -9.46 -13.03
N PRO A 127 7.42 -8.72 -12.66
CA PRO A 127 8.31 -8.15 -13.66
C PRO A 127 9.13 -9.26 -14.34
N LYS A 128 9.11 -9.30 -15.68
CA LYS A 128 9.94 -10.23 -16.46
C LYS A 128 11.42 -9.83 -16.48
N LYS A 129 11.68 -8.51 -16.50
CA LYS A 129 13.01 -7.90 -16.51
C LYS A 129 12.94 -6.53 -15.84
N LEU A 130 13.86 -6.27 -14.91
CA LEU A 130 13.99 -5.00 -14.23
C LEU A 130 14.98 -4.11 -14.98
N ASN A 131 14.69 -2.81 -15.00
CA ASN A 131 15.64 -1.80 -15.39
C ASN A 131 16.01 -1.00 -14.14
N ILE A 132 17.15 -1.33 -13.55
CA ILE A 132 17.60 -0.80 -12.26
C ILE A 132 17.72 0.73 -12.32
N GLU A 133 18.36 1.26 -13.35
CA GLU A 133 18.55 2.71 -13.53
C GLU A 133 17.21 3.45 -13.65
N LYS A 134 16.30 2.96 -14.49
CA LYS A 134 14.95 3.51 -14.64
C LYS A 134 14.17 3.43 -13.33
N ASN A 135 14.29 2.32 -12.60
CA ASN A 135 13.63 2.15 -11.32
C ASN A 135 14.18 3.14 -10.28
N ASN A 136 15.50 3.32 -10.21
CA ASN A 136 16.14 4.28 -9.31
C ASN A 136 15.70 5.71 -9.61
N ARG A 137 15.74 6.15 -10.88
CA ARG A 137 15.24 7.47 -11.31
C ARG A 137 13.76 7.66 -10.96
N LYS A 138 12.94 6.63 -11.14
CA LYS A 138 11.50 6.68 -10.82
C LYS A 138 11.27 6.79 -9.32
N THR A 139 12.02 6.04 -8.51
CA THR A 139 12.01 6.11 -7.05
C THR A 139 12.41 7.50 -6.57
N GLU A 140 13.53 8.04 -7.05
CA GLU A 140 14.01 9.38 -6.67
C GLU A 140 12.97 10.48 -6.97
N ARG A 141 12.39 10.45 -8.18
CA ARG A 141 11.30 11.36 -8.55
C ARG A 141 10.07 11.17 -7.65
N GLY A 142 9.74 9.92 -7.29
CA GLY A 142 8.66 9.60 -6.38
C GLY A 142 8.89 10.19 -4.99
N LEU A 143 10.10 10.07 -4.45
CA LEU A 143 10.47 10.62 -3.15
C LEU A 143 10.46 12.15 -3.13
N ARG A 144 10.92 12.81 -4.21
CA ARG A 144 10.77 14.28 -4.36
C ARG A 144 9.31 14.70 -4.31
N LYS A 145 8.41 13.94 -4.96
CA LYS A 145 6.96 14.20 -4.91
C LYS A 145 6.38 13.95 -3.51
N ALA A 146 6.84 12.92 -2.81
CA ALA A 146 6.43 12.63 -1.44
C ALA A 146 6.81 13.77 -0.50
N ARG A 147 8.07 14.23 -0.58
CA ARG A 147 8.58 15.37 0.18
C ARG A 147 7.77 16.64 -0.10
N ARG A 148 7.55 16.96 -1.37
CA ARG A 148 6.72 18.12 -1.77
C ARG A 148 5.30 18.00 -1.21
N TYR A 149 4.68 16.83 -1.31
CA TYR A 149 3.32 16.63 -0.82
C TYR A 149 3.20 16.80 0.71
N ALA A 150 4.19 16.31 1.48
CA ALA A 150 4.25 16.56 2.91
C ALA A 150 4.38 18.05 3.24
N VAL A 151 5.22 18.80 2.51
CA VAL A 151 5.31 20.26 2.66
C VAL A 151 3.99 20.94 2.32
N ASP A 152 3.37 20.58 1.18
CA ASP A 152 2.10 21.18 0.74
C ASP A 152 0.97 20.91 1.76
N LEU A 153 0.97 19.75 2.45
CA LEU A 153 0.02 19.44 3.51
C LEU A 153 0.17 20.38 4.72
N LEU A 154 1.42 20.63 5.15
CA LEU A 154 1.72 21.51 6.27
C LEU A 154 1.40 22.98 5.97
N GLU A 155 1.58 23.39 4.72
CA GLU A 155 1.26 24.74 4.24
C GLU A 155 -0.23 24.91 3.87
N GLU A 156 -1.06 23.89 4.10
CA GLU A 156 -2.48 23.85 3.75
C GLU A 156 -2.74 24.15 2.24
N LYS A 157 -1.77 23.83 1.37
CA LYS A 157 -1.83 24.05 -0.09
C LYS A 157 -2.42 22.86 -0.86
N THR A 158 -2.71 21.76 -0.18
CA THR A 158 -3.26 20.56 -0.81
C THR A 158 -4.76 20.68 -1.08
N ARG A 159 -5.21 19.98 -2.12
CA ARG A 159 -6.63 19.84 -2.43
C ARG A 159 -6.96 18.39 -2.72
N TRP A 160 -8.17 17.99 -2.37
CA TRP A 160 -8.69 16.71 -2.82
C TRP A 160 -9.25 16.82 -4.23
N TYR A 161 -8.49 16.36 -5.21
CA TYR A 161 -8.94 16.29 -6.60
C TYR A 161 -9.58 14.94 -6.91
N SER A 162 -10.69 14.98 -7.64
CA SER A 162 -11.39 13.81 -8.17
C SER A 162 -11.99 14.18 -9.51
N ASN A 163 -12.09 13.22 -10.44
CA ASN A 163 -12.79 13.42 -11.71
C ASN A 163 -14.03 12.50 -11.79
N PRO A 164 -15.04 12.84 -12.60
CA PRO A 164 -16.26 12.01 -12.74
C PRO A 164 -15.96 10.57 -13.18
N LEU A 165 -14.95 10.39 -14.04
CA LEU A 165 -14.51 9.07 -14.49
C LEU A 165 -14.08 8.15 -13.32
N SER A 166 -13.41 8.70 -12.30
CA SER A 166 -13.03 7.92 -11.12
C SER A 166 -14.24 7.43 -10.32
N ILE A 167 -15.35 8.17 -10.33
CA ILE A 167 -16.58 7.75 -9.66
C ILE A 167 -17.21 6.59 -10.44
N LEU A 168 -17.24 6.68 -11.78
CA LEU A 168 -17.73 5.60 -12.65
C LEU A 168 -16.92 4.31 -12.47
N LEU A 169 -15.60 4.41 -12.34
CA LEU A 169 -14.72 3.26 -12.17
C LEU A 169 -14.73 2.65 -10.75
N SER A 170 -15.44 3.26 -9.79
CA SER A 170 -15.41 2.86 -8.38
C SER A 170 -15.90 1.43 -8.11
N ILE A 171 -16.84 0.91 -8.92
CA ILE A 171 -17.34 -0.47 -8.82
C ILE A 171 -16.24 -1.45 -9.23
N ILE A 172 -15.54 -1.14 -10.32
CA ILE A 172 -14.46 -1.99 -10.87
C ILE A 172 -13.29 -2.04 -9.89
N SER A 173 -12.91 -0.90 -9.32
CA SER A 173 -11.79 -0.79 -8.37
C SER A 173 -11.98 -1.58 -7.06
N GLN A 174 -13.20 -2.02 -6.76
CA GLN A 174 -13.55 -2.78 -5.55
C GLN A 174 -13.90 -4.25 -5.85
N SER A 175 -13.88 -4.66 -7.11
CA SER A 175 -14.26 -6.02 -7.50
C SER A 175 -13.25 -7.06 -7.05
N GLU A 176 -13.74 -8.17 -6.49
CA GLU A 176 -12.88 -9.31 -6.14
C GLU A 176 -12.54 -10.22 -7.34
N LYS A 177 -13.29 -10.09 -8.45
CA LYS A 177 -13.18 -10.97 -9.63
C LYS A 177 -11.77 -11.01 -10.25
N PRO A 178 -11.06 -9.88 -10.45
CA PRO A 178 -9.73 -9.91 -11.02
C PRO A 178 -8.72 -10.68 -10.16
N TRP A 179 -8.86 -10.62 -8.83
CA TRP A 179 -7.99 -11.35 -7.92
C TRP A 179 -8.19 -12.85 -8.05
N ARG A 180 -9.45 -13.30 -8.17
CA ARG A 180 -9.77 -14.71 -8.44
C ARG A 180 -9.14 -15.19 -9.75
N LEU A 181 -9.25 -14.38 -10.81
CA LEU A 181 -8.61 -14.68 -12.08
C LEU A 181 -7.08 -14.78 -11.93
N PHE A 182 -6.46 -13.85 -11.19
CA PHE A 182 -5.01 -13.88 -10.98
C PHE A 182 -4.58 -15.14 -10.22
N ARG A 183 -5.35 -15.60 -9.21
CA ARG A 183 -5.04 -16.84 -8.46
C ARG A 183 -5.05 -18.06 -9.38
N GLN A 184 -5.99 -18.13 -10.31
CA GLN A 184 -6.05 -19.20 -11.31
C GLN A 184 -4.86 -19.17 -12.28
N LEU A 185 -4.39 -17.97 -12.69
CA LEU A 185 -3.34 -17.82 -13.70
C LEU A 185 -1.91 -17.82 -13.14
N TYR A 186 -1.73 -17.50 -11.85
CA TYR A 186 -0.43 -17.16 -11.25
C TYR A 186 -0.25 -17.84 -9.89
N ARG A 187 -0.40 -19.17 -9.85
CA ARG A 187 -0.24 -19.93 -8.60
C ARG A 187 1.22 -19.92 -8.12
N PHE A 188 1.45 -19.44 -6.90
CA PHE A 188 2.76 -19.45 -6.28
C PHE A 188 3.09 -20.88 -5.80
N THR A 189 4.32 -21.30 -6.05
CA THR A 189 4.84 -22.63 -5.71
C THR A 189 6.16 -22.50 -4.97
N ILE A 190 6.50 -23.51 -4.15
CA ILE A 190 7.77 -23.59 -3.41
C ILE A 190 8.73 -24.53 -4.13
N ASP A 191 9.96 -24.06 -4.29
CA ASP A 191 11.14 -24.85 -4.62
C ASP A 191 11.68 -25.44 -3.30
N GLU A 192 11.44 -26.73 -3.08
CA GLU A 192 11.75 -27.41 -1.81
C GLU A 192 13.25 -27.52 -1.53
N GLU A 193 14.08 -27.53 -2.58
CA GLU A 193 15.54 -27.57 -2.46
C GLU A 193 16.11 -26.23 -1.97
N LYS A 194 15.48 -25.12 -2.34
CA LYS A 194 15.87 -23.78 -1.88
C LYS A 194 15.22 -23.38 -0.57
N CYS A 195 14.10 -23.99 -0.19
CA CYS A 195 13.33 -23.52 0.94
C CYS A 195 13.95 -23.97 2.28
N ILE A 196 14.46 -23.00 3.04
CA ILE A 196 15.01 -23.21 4.39
C ILE A 196 13.95 -23.19 5.51
N LYS A 197 12.66 -23.23 5.16
CA LYS A 197 11.52 -23.30 6.11
C LYS A 197 11.49 -22.19 7.18
N CYS A 198 12.08 -21.02 6.90
CA CYS A 198 12.17 -19.92 7.87
C CYS A 198 10.83 -19.25 8.26
N GLY A 199 9.72 -19.55 7.58
CA GLY A 199 8.39 -19.02 7.91
C GLY A 199 8.17 -17.53 7.61
N LEU A 200 9.15 -16.82 7.04
CA LEU A 200 9.02 -15.39 6.76
C LEU A 200 7.81 -15.07 5.84
N CYS A 201 7.55 -15.89 4.83
CA CYS A 201 6.41 -15.71 3.93
C CYS A 201 5.07 -15.79 4.67
N VAL A 202 4.94 -16.72 5.63
CA VAL A 202 3.75 -16.87 6.49
C VAL A 202 3.57 -15.63 7.33
N LYS A 203 4.59 -15.23 8.10
CA LYS A 203 4.56 -14.06 8.99
C LYS A 203 4.20 -12.76 8.25
N LEU A 204 4.68 -12.61 7.03
CA LEU A 204 4.49 -11.39 6.24
C LEU A 204 3.15 -11.34 5.49
N CYS A 205 2.42 -12.45 5.35
CA CYS A 205 1.23 -12.48 4.50
C CYS A 205 0.04 -11.72 5.13
N PRO A 206 -0.43 -10.61 4.54
CA PRO A 206 -1.54 -9.84 5.10
C PRO A 206 -2.91 -10.54 4.95
N MET A 207 -2.97 -11.59 4.13
CA MET A 207 -4.20 -12.31 3.82
C MET A 207 -4.30 -13.66 4.53
N GLU A 208 -3.31 -14.00 5.37
CA GLU A 208 -3.22 -15.32 6.02
C GLU A 208 -3.40 -16.46 5.00
N ASN A 209 -2.78 -16.28 3.83
CA ASN A 209 -2.88 -17.20 2.69
C ASN A 209 -1.86 -18.34 2.73
N ILE A 210 -0.96 -18.33 3.71
CA ILE A 210 0.18 -19.24 3.69
C ILE A 210 0.20 -19.95 5.03
N SER A 211 0.06 -21.27 4.97
CA SER A 211 0.14 -22.15 6.13
C SER A 211 1.47 -22.88 6.11
N MET A 212 2.06 -23.11 7.29
CA MET A 212 3.29 -23.91 7.41
C MET A 212 2.91 -25.37 7.69
N LEU A 213 3.26 -26.28 6.77
CA LEU A 213 3.26 -27.72 6.98
C LEU A 213 4.72 -28.22 6.94
N SER A 214 5.03 -29.24 6.13
CA SER A 214 6.41 -29.62 5.82
C SER A 214 7.16 -28.52 5.05
N TYR A 215 6.43 -27.78 4.21
CA TYR A 215 6.83 -26.58 3.49
C TYR A 215 5.67 -25.56 3.48
N PRO A 216 5.91 -24.28 3.14
CA PRO A 216 4.84 -23.30 3.01
C PRO A 216 3.84 -23.69 1.90
N VAL A 217 2.55 -23.71 2.23
CA VAL A 217 1.46 -24.01 1.29
C VAL A 217 0.61 -22.77 1.08
N PHE A 218 0.28 -22.46 -0.18
CA PHE A 218 -0.53 -21.30 -0.55
C PHE A 218 -2.00 -21.68 -0.74
N ASP A 219 -2.88 -21.01 0.01
CA ASP A 219 -4.34 -21.10 -0.10
C ASP A 219 -4.91 -20.18 -1.21
N ASP A 220 -6.25 -20.10 -1.32
CA ASP A 220 -6.98 -19.33 -2.34
C ASP A 220 -7.43 -17.91 -1.89
N LYS A 221 -6.68 -17.28 -0.98
CA LYS A 221 -6.89 -15.92 -0.48
C LYS A 221 -5.86 -14.90 -1.01
N CYS A 222 -4.93 -15.30 -1.86
CA CYS A 222 -3.83 -14.44 -2.32
C CYS A 222 -4.36 -13.23 -3.10
N THR A 223 -3.84 -12.05 -2.74
CA THR A 223 -4.11 -10.78 -3.42
C THR A 223 -2.86 -10.21 -4.09
N PHE A 224 -1.86 -11.03 -4.40
CA PHE A 224 -0.69 -10.63 -5.21
C PHE A 224 0.03 -9.35 -4.75
N CYS A 225 0.17 -9.14 -3.44
CA CYS A 225 0.96 -8.02 -2.91
C CYS A 225 2.48 -8.17 -3.16
N MET A 226 2.90 -9.35 -3.64
CA MET A 226 4.27 -9.72 -3.99
C MET A 226 5.25 -9.79 -2.80
N ARG A 227 4.80 -9.53 -1.57
CA ARG A 227 5.66 -9.47 -0.38
C ARG A 227 6.42 -10.79 -0.14
N CYS A 228 5.75 -11.93 -0.21
CA CYS A 228 6.38 -13.23 0.06
C CYS A 228 7.47 -13.57 -0.97
N ILE A 229 7.19 -13.41 -2.26
CA ILE A 229 8.18 -13.66 -3.31
C ILE A 229 9.32 -12.65 -3.25
N SER A 230 9.04 -11.37 -3.01
CA SER A 230 10.07 -10.32 -2.99
C SER A 230 11.05 -10.41 -1.82
N PHE A 231 10.62 -10.94 -0.66
CA PHE A 231 11.42 -10.99 0.56
C PHE A 231 11.88 -12.40 0.97
N CYS A 232 11.59 -13.43 0.17
CA CYS A 232 12.13 -14.76 0.42
C CYS A 232 13.67 -14.75 0.25
N PRO A 233 14.44 -15.07 1.31
CA PRO A 233 15.89 -14.90 1.31
C PRO A 233 16.63 -15.89 0.41
N THR A 234 16.05 -17.07 0.19
CA THR A 234 16.64 -18.15 -0.63
C THR A 234 15.99 -18.29 -2.00
N GLU A 235 15.12 -17.36 -2.33
CA GLU A 235 14.42 -17.35 -3.60
C GLU A 235 13.54 -18.57 -3.93
N ALA A 236 13.04 -19.25 -2.90
CA ALA A 236 12.28 -20.48 -3.04
C ALA A 236 10.85 -20.33 -3.60
N ILE A 237 10.27 -19.13 -3.64
CA ILE A 237 8.90 -18.92 -4.15
C ILE A 237 8.94 -18.55 -5.64
N TYR A 238 8.21 -19.27 -6.49
CA TYR A 238 8.15 -19.02 -7.94
C TYR A 238 6.75 -19.27 -8.52
N ILE A 239 6.58 -19.01 -9.83
CA ILE A 239 5.39 -19.36 -10.60
C ILE A 239 5.82 -20.31 -11.72
N PRO A 240 5.25 -21.52 -11.82
CA PRO A 240 5.58 -22.47 -12.88
C PRO A 240 5.47 -21.83 -14.28
N ASN A 241 6.40 -22.19 -15.17
CA ASN A 241 6.46 -21.71 -16.55
C ASN A 241 6.58 -20.18 -16.71
N ARG A 242 7.04 -19.46 -15.68
CA ARG A 242 7.28 -18.02 -15.75
C ARG A 242 8.62 -17.64 -15.15
N ARG A 243 9.42 -16.93 -15.93
CA ARG A 243 10.64 -16.28 -15.46
C ARG A 243 10.30 -14.88 -14.94
N LEU A 244 10.56 -14.65 -13.67
CA LEU A 244 10.31 -13.39 -12.97
C LEU A 244 11.60 -12.89 -12.32
N GLU A 245 11.80 -11.59 -12.34
CA GLU A 245 12.79 -10.94 -11.48
C GLU A 245 12.13 -10.43 -10.20
N ARG A 246 12.89 -10.38 -9.11
CA ARG A 246 12.38 -9.97 -7.80
C ARG A 246 12.58 -8.48 -7.62
N TYR A 247 11.47 -7.76 -7.40
CA TYR A 247 11.53 -6.36 -7.04
C TYR A 247 11.27 -6.16 -5.55
N HIS A 248 12.20 -5.48 -4.87
CA HIS A 248 11.97 -4.88 -3.55
C HIS A 248 12.68 -3.53 -3.49
N ALA A 249 11.98 -2.53 -2.96
CA ALA A 249 12.53 -1.18 -2.79
C ALA A 249 13.34 -1.03 -1.50
N VAL A 250 13.24 -2.03 -0.61
CA VAL A 250 13.94 -2.09 0.68
C VAL A 250 14.46 -3.51 0.91
N LYS A 251 15.47 -3.67 1.76
CA LYS A 251 15.90 -4.99 2.24
C LYS A 251 14.86 -5.58 3.19
N ALA A 252 14.78 -6.90 3.30
CA ALA A 252 13.82 -7.59 4.17
C ALA A 252 13.93 -7.17 5.65
N GLY A 253 15.15 -7.02 6.19
CA GLY A 253 15.35 -6.54 7.57
C GLY A 253 14.98 -5.06 7.79
N ASN A 254 14.87 -4.28 6.71
CA ASN A 254 14.45 -2.89 6.74
C ASN A 254 12.98 -2.72 6.37
N TYR A 255 12.26 -3.83 6.14
CA TYR A 255 10.84 -3.83 5.85
C TYR A 255 10.08 -3.53 7.14
#